data_AF-A0A382FXK1-F1
#
_entry.id   AF-A0A382FXK1-F1
#
_cell.length_a   1.000
_cell.length_b   1.000
_cell.length_c   1.000
_cell.angle_alpha   90.00
_cell.angle_beta   90.00
_cell.angle_gamma   90.00
#
_symmetry.space_group_name_H-M   'P 1'
#
loop_
_entity.id
_entity.type
_entity.pdbx_description
1 polymer ?
#
loop_
_entity_poly.entity_id
_entity_poly.type
_entity_poly.pdbx_seq_one_letter_code
_entity_poly.pdbx_strand_id
1 'polypeptide(L)' 'MLKSRRVELAALDNDYEAMFDRGWTDGLPVVPPTESLVAGMLEGTTRDSDEVVALVPPNLAECTVEKVAINAVMAGCRPE' A
#
# COMPACT_ATOMS: atom_id res chain seq x y z
N MET A 1 -7.16 -10.85 -6.79
CA MET A 1 -7.02 -9.63 -7.61
C MET A 1 -7.08 -8.46 -6.67
N LEU A 2 -6.17 -7.48 -6.78
CA LEU A 2 -6.12 -6.32 -5.89
C LEU A 2 -7.40 -5.48 -6.04
N LYS A 3 -7.96 -5.00 -4.93
CA LYS A 3 -9.20 -4.21 -4.89
C LYS A 3 -9.00 -2.75 -4.54
N SER A 4 -7.85 -2.40 -3.96
CA SER A 4 -7.54 -1.03 -3.59
C SER A 4 -7.54 -0.12 -4.81
N ARG A 5 -7.92 1.14 -4.61
CA ARG A 5 -8.03 2.12 -5.70
C ARG A 5 -6.67 2.31 -6.35
N ARG A 6 -6.61 2.05 -7.66
CA ARG A 6 -5.47 2.36 -8.50
C ARG A 6 -5.41 3.86 -8.78
N VAL A 7 -4.22 4.45 -8.65
CA VAL A 7 -3.96 5.86 -8.95
C VAL A 7 -2.89 5.93 -10.02
N GLU A 8 -3.29 6.41 -11.19
CA GLU A 8 -2.38 6.65 -12.32
C GLU A 8 -1.74 8.03 -12.18
N LEU A 9 -0.44 8.10 -12.42
CA LEU A 9 0.33 9.33 -12.52
C LEU A 9 0.73 9.56 -13.98
N ALA A 10 0.96 10.82 -14.36
CA ALA A 10 1.43 11.09 -15.71
C ALA A 10 2.87 10.58 -15.86
N ALA A 11 3.27 10.20 -17.08
CA ALA A 11 4.57 9.57 -17.33
C ALA A 11 5.79 10.41 -16.95
N LEU A 12 5.63 11.72 -16.74
CA LEU A 12 6.69 12.65 -16.34
C LEU A 12 6.54 13.12 -14.88
N ASP A 13 5.54 12.63 -14.15
CA ASP A 13 5.39 12.96 -12.73
C ASP A 13 6.46 12.22 -11.91
N ASN A 14 6.86 12.83 -10.80
CA ASN A 14 7.70 12.18 -9.81
C ASN A 14 6.82 11.48 -8.78
N ASP A 15 6.82 10.15 -8.77
CA ASP A 15 6.01 9.32 -7.87
C ASP A 15 6.21 9.69 -6.39
N TYR A 16 7.46 9.96 -5.97
CA TYR A 16 7.77 10.30 -4.59
C TYR A 16 7.13 11.61 -4.15
N GLU A 17 7.21 12.65 -4.99
CA GLU A 17 6.57 13.95 -4.74
C GLU A 17 5.05 13.81 -4.80
N ALA A 18 4.52 13.07 -5.77
CA ALA A 18 3.10 12.84 -5.92
C ALA A 18 2.47 12.14 -4.70
N MET A 19 3.17 11.20 -4.07
CA MET A 19 2.74 10.53 -2.85
C MET A 19 2.85 11.44 -1.62
N PHE A 20 3.92 12.24 -1.53
CA PHE A 20 4.10 13.24 -0.48
C PHE A 20 3.00 14.31 -0.51
N ASP A 21 2.72 14.90 -1.68
CA ASP A 21 1.72 15.95 -1.86
C ASP A 21 0.29 15.48 -1.55
N ARG A 22 0.03 14.17 -1.65
CA ARG A 22 -1.25 13.55 -1.28
C ARG A 22 -1.33 13.20 0.21
N GLY A 23 -0.29 13.44 0.98
CA GLY A 23 -0.22 13.15 2.42
C GLY A 23 -0.20 11.66 2.72
N TRP A 24 0.31 10.82 1.82
CA TRP A 24 0.41 9.37 2.04
C TRP A 24 1.67 8.96 2.80
N THR A 25 2.58 9.90 3.04
CA THR A 25 3.81 9.68 3.79
C THR A 25 3.80 10.50 5.08
N ASP A 26 4.70 10.17 6.00
CA ASP A 26 4.92 10.89 7.26
C ASP A 26 5.89 12.09 7.10
N GLY A 27 6.23 12.43 5.86
CA GLY A 27 7.21 13.44 5.51
C GLY A 27 8.49 12.88 4.90
N LEU A 28 8.71 11.57 4.99
CA LEU A 28 9.83 10.89 4.34
C LEU A 28 9.41 10.28 2.99
N PRO A 29 10.39 10.01 2.08
CA PRO A 29 10.12 9.24 0.88
C PRO A 29 9.70 7.81 1.21
N VAL A 30 8.76 7.27 0.44
CA VAL A 30 8.25 5.90 0.54
C VAL A 30 8.41 5.20 -0.80
N VAL A 31 8.41 3.87 -0.81
CA VAL A 31 8.43 3.09 -2.05
C VAL A 31 7.04 3.15 -2.72
N PRO A 32 6.91 3.48 -4.01
CA PRO A 32 5.63 3.42 -4.70
C PRO A 32 5.06 1.99 -4.71
N PRO A 33 3.85 1.75 -4.17
CA PRO A 33 3.28 0.42 -4.05
C PRO A 33 2.66 -0.03 -5.37
N THR A 34 3.51 -0.34 -6.35
CA THR A 34 3.08 -0.86 -7.65
C THR A 34 2.41 -2.24 -7.47
N GLU A 35 1.52 -2.60 -8.40
CA GLU A 35 0.79 -3.87 -8.32
C GLU A 35 1.70 -5.09 -8.22
N SER A 36 2.84 -5.09 -8.91
CA SER A 36 3.80 -6.19 -8.86
C SER A 36 4.47 -6.32 -7.49
N LEU A 37 4.84 -5.19 -6.86
CA LEU A 37 5.42 -5.20 -5.52
C LEU A 37 4.40 -5.63 -4.47
N VAL A 38 3.15 -5.18 -4.57
CA VAL A 38 2.08 -5.58 -3.66
C VAL A 38 1.73 -7.05 -3.82
N ALA A 39 1.66 -7.55 -5.07
CA ALA A 39 1.45 -8.97 -5.32
C ALA A 39 2.58 -9.82 -4.72
N GLY A 40 3.84 -9.43 -4.90
CA GLY A 40 4.98 -10.11 -4.28
C GLY A 40 4.97 -10.05 -2.75
N MET A 41 4.56 -8.93 -2.15
CA MET A 41 4.40 -8.81 -0.71
C MET A 41 3.33 -9.78 -0.16
N LEU A 42 2.24 -9.98 -0.89
CA LEU A 42 1.18 -10.92 -0.50
C LEU A 42 1.61 -12.39 -0.54
N GLU A 43 2.65 -12.75 -1.29
CA GLU A 43 3.22 -14.11 -1.27
C GLU A 43 3.86 -14.47 0.08
N GLY A 44 4.17 -13.47 0.93
CA GLY A 44 4.68 -13.64 2.28
C GLY A 44 3.66 -14.15 3.31
N THR A 45 2.38 -14.32 2.93
CA THR A 45 1.33 -14.78 3.82
C THR A 45 0.40 -15.79 3.15
N THR A 46 -0.24 -16.62 3.97
CA THR A 46 -1.29 -17.56 3.53
C THR A 46 -2.70 -17.02 3.75
N ARG A 47 -2.82 -15.82 4.34
CA ARG A 47 -4.11 -15.17 4.61
C ARG A 47 -4.73 -14.63 3.33
N ASP A 48 -6.06 -14.58 3.30
CA ASP A 48 -6.77 -14.00 2.16
C ASP A 48 -6.54 -12.48 2.12
N SER A 49 -6.25 -11.93 0.94
CA SER A 49 -6.07 -10.49 0.72
C SER A 49 -7.28 -9.65 1.17
N ASP A 50 -8.48 -10.23 1.13
CA ASP A 50 -9.73 -9.60 1.55
C ASP A 50 -10.00 -9.70 3.06
N GLU A 51 -9.24 -10.51 3.79
CA GLU A 51 -9.43 -10.70 5.21
C GLU A 51 -9.20 -9.39 5.97
N VAL A 52 -10.20 -8.94 6.74
CA VAL A 52 -10.09 -7.76 7.59
C VAL A 52 -9.25 -8.11 8.83
N VAL A 53 -8.12 -7.42 8.98
CA VAL A 53 -7.19 -7.59 10.10
C VAL A 53 -7.58 -6.73 11.30
N ALA A 54 -8.08 -5.53 11.04
CA ALA A 54 -8.51 -4.59 12.07
C ALA A 54 -9.41 -3.47 11.51
N LEU A 55 -10.12 -2.79 12.40
CA LEU A 55 -10.69 -1.46 12.13
C LEU A 55 -9.70 -0.40 12.65
N VAL A 56 -9.22 0.46 11.77
CA VAL A 56 -8.12 1.39 12.10
C VAL A 56 -8.67 2.78 12.41
N PRO A 57 -8.42 3.36 13.61
CA PRO A 57 -8.77 4.73 13.94
C PRO A 57 -8.08 5.76 13.00
N PRO A 58 -8.60 6.99 12.88
CA PRO A 58 -9.73 7.56 13.63
C PRO A 58 -11.11 7.26 13.02
N ASN A 59 -11.18 6.88 11.74
CA ASN A 59 -12.44 6.64 11.04
C ASN A 59 -12.94 5.18 11.15
N LEU A 60 -12.17 4.30 11.81
CA LEU A 60 -12.47 2.88 11.97
C LEU A 60 -12.68 2.16 10.63
N ALA A 61 -11.93 2.58 9.60
CA ALA A 61 -11.97 1.93 8.30
C ALA A 61 -11.39 0.51 8.38
N GLU A 62 -11.97 -0.41 7.61
CA GLU A 62 -11.48 -1.78 7.49
C GLU A 62 -10.08 -1.82 6.85
N CYS A 63 -9.13 -2.35 7.62
CA CYS A 63 -7.79 -2.67 7.16
C CYS A 63 -7.73 -4.15 6.79
N THR A 64 -7.69 -4.43 5.49
CA THR A 64 -7.54 -5.79 4.97
C THR A 64 -6.07 -6.17 4.85
N VAL A 65 -5.79 -7.46 4.67
CA VAL A 65 -4.43 -7.95 4.41
C VAL A 65 -3.82 -7.26 3.19
N GLU A 66 -4.59 -6.98 2.13
CA GLU A 66 -4.14 -6.18 0.99
C GLU A 66 -3.67 -4.78 1.40
N LYS A 67 -4.44 -4.08 2.26
CA LYS A 67 -4.05 -2.74 2.74
C LYS A 67 -2.79 -2.78 3.60
N VAL A 68 -2.61 -3.85 4.39
CA VAL A 68 -1.37 -4.07 5.13
C VAL A 68 -0.19 -4.26 4.18
N ALA A 69 -0.35 -5.11 3.15
CA ALA A 69 0.70 -5.34 2.15
C ALA A 69 1.10 -4.06 1.40
N ILE A 70 0.13 -3.22 1.01
CA ILE A 70 0.39 -1.91 0.39
C ILE A 70 1.25 -1.04 1.32
N ASN A 71 0.86 -0.91 2.59
CA ASN A 71 1.62 -0.11 3.56
C ASN A 71 3.02 -0.69 3.84
N ALA A 72 3.14 -2.02 3.88
CA ALA A 72 4.43 -2.69 4.05
C ALA A 72 5.36 -2.42 2.87
N VAL A 73 4.86 -2.47 1.63
CA VAL A 73 5.63 -2.08 0.45
C VAL A 73 6.07 -0.63 0.56
N MET A 74 5.15 0.29 0.90
CA MET A 74 5.48 1.71 1.07
C MET A 74 6.61 1.94 2.08
N ALA A 75 6.61 1.18 3.18
CA ALA A 75 7.64 1.22 4.20
C ALA A 75 8.97 0.54 3.79
N GLY A 76 9.03 -0.11 2.62
CA GLY A 76 10.22 -0.83 2.14
C GLY A 76 10.43 -2.19 2.82
N CYS A 77 9.37 -2.78 3.38
CA CYS A 77 9.42 -4.11 3.98
C CYS A 77 9.71 -5.19 2.91
N ARG A 78 10.16 -6.35 3.39
CA ARG A 78 10.26 -7.57 2.58
C ARG A 78 9.12 -8.54 2.94
N PRO A 79 8.79 -9.51 2.07
CA PRO A 79 7.67 -10.43 2.32
C PRO A 79 7.88 -11.40 3.49
N GLU A 80 9.13 -11.71 3.88
CA GLU A 80 9.48 -12.58 5.02
C GLU A 80 9.44 -11.91 6.40
#